data_AF-G1T410-F1
#
_entry.id   AF-G1T410-F1
#
_cell.length_a   1.000
_cell.length_b   1.000
_cell.length_c   1.000
_cell.angle_alpha   90.00
_cell.angle_beta   90.00
_cell.angle_gamma   90.00
#
_symmetry.space_group_name_H-M   'P 1'
#
loop_
_entity.id
_entity.type
_entity.pdbx_description
1 polymer ?
#
loop_
_entity_poly.entity_id
_entity_poly.type
_entity_poly.pdbx_seq_one_letter_code
_entity_poly.pdbx_strand_id
1 'polypeptide(L)'
;MYNPELGYSQGLSHVAALLLMWLSEEDAFWALVQLMGDSQHAMHDFYTPDSPKLERFQHHLGAIMRRVLPSLEKHLEKEGVCLEDYTAHWYIQCFLDGVPFPLALRMFDIYILEGVHVLTGMVYTVLKVHRKRLMKMSRDHIREFLQVTLKQAWSLSEDAVIRQLRASMRELGKLQCLLPPEGESSTRPRPMLPWGSQ
;
A
#
# COMPACT_ATOMS: atom_id res chain seq x y z
N MET A 1 -6.53 -26.73 -4.08
CA MET A 1 -5.70 -25.52 -4.34
C MET A 1 -6.58 -24.54 -5.11
N TYR A 2 -6.99 -23.44 -4.48
CA TYR A 2 -8.07 -22.58 -5.01
C TYR A 2 -7.60 -21.66 -6.16
N ASN A 3 -6.32 -21.28 -6.19
CA ASN A 3 -5.72 -20.57 -7.32
C ASN A 3 -4.27 -21.08 -7.54
N PRO A 4 -4.02 -21.97 -8.51
CA PRO A 4 -2.68 -22.50 -8.78
C PRO A 4 -1.71 -21.49 -9.41
N GLU A 5 -2.17 -20.31 -9.83
CA GLU A 5 -1.29 -19.23 -10.33
C GLU A 5 -0.66 -18.39 -9.21
N LEU A 6 -1.25 -18.41 -8.01
CA LEU A 6 -0.70 -17.77 -6.82
C LEU A 6 0.11 -18.78 -6.02
N GLY A 7 1.42 -18.86 -6.30
CA GLY A 7 2.35 -19.41 -5.33
C GLY A 7 2.26 -18.65 -4.00
N TYR A 8 2.49 -19.33 -2.87
CA TYR A 8 2.53 -18.70 -1.55
C TYR A 8 3.56 -17.56 -1.56
N SER A 9 3.08 -16.32 -1.58
CA SER A 9 3.93 -15.13 -1.53
C SER A 9 3.98 -14.63 -0.08
N GLN A 10 5.18 -14.30 0.40
CA GLN A 10 5.42 -13.86 1.79
C GLN A 10 4.59 -12.62 2.19
N GLY A 11 4.13 -11.82 1.23
CA GLY A 11 3.23 -10.70 1.49
C GLY A 11 1.81 -11.14 1.90
N LEU A 12 1.27 -12.14 1.22
CA LEU A 12 -0.10 -12.63 1.43
C LEU A 12 -0.26 -13.26 2.83
N SER A 13 0.81 -13.86 3.36
CA SER A 13 0.79 -14.45 4.69
C SER A 13 0.61 -13.41 5.81
N HIS A 14 1.03 -12.16 5.62
CA HIS A 14 0.82 -11.09 6.60
C HIS A 14 -0.66 -10.68 6.66
N VAL A 15 -1.29 -10.55 5.49
CA VAL A 15 -2.73 -10.25 5.40
C VAL A 15 -3.55 -11.41 5.99
N ALA A 16 -3.21 -12.66 5.64
CA ALA A 16 -3.87 -13.84 6.17
C ALA A 16 -3.71 -13.96 7.70
N ALA A 17 -2.50 -13.74 8.23
CA ALA A 17 -2.24 -13.76 9.66
C ALA A 17 -3.08 -12.71 10.40
N LEU A 18 -3.20 -11.51 9.84
CA LEU A 18 -4.03 -10.47 10.44
C LEU A 18 -5.51 -10.86 10.48
N LEU A 19 -6.05 -11.42 9.39
CA LEU A 19 -7.44 -11.87 9.36
C LEU A 19 -7.68 -12.97 10.41
N LEU A 20 -6.76 -13.92 10.54
CA LEU A 20 -6.82 -15.00 11.53
C LEU A 20 -6.72 -14.53 12.99
N MET A 21 -6.24 -13.31 13.25
CA MET A 21 -6.27 -12.75 14.60
C MET A 21 -7.69 -12.41 15.07
N TRP A 22 -8.63 -12.18 14.15
CA TRP A 22 -9.97 -11.67 14.45
C TRP A 22 -11.11 -12.51 13.91
N LEU A 23 -10.83 -13.41 12.97
CA LEU A 23 -11.80 -14.26 12.30
C LEU A 23 -11.50 -15.75 12.54
N SER A 24 -12.51 -16.59 12.39
CA SER A 24 -12.30 -18.05 12.31
C SER A 24 -11.47 -18.41 11.06
N GLU A 25 -10.90 -19.60 11.00
CA GLU A 25 -10.12 -20.04 9.81
C GLU A 25 -10.95 -19.96 8.52
N GLU A 26 -12.20 -20.40 8.58
CA GLU A 26 -13.13 -20.35 7.44
C GLU A 26 -13.46 -18.92 7.03
N ASP A 27 -13.79 -18.06 8.00
CA ASP A 27 -14.11 -16.64 7.72
C ASP A 27 -12.89 -15.89 7.18
N ALA A 28 -11.70 -16.15 7.73
CA ALA A 28 -10.44 -15.56 7.27
C ALA A 28 -10.12 -16.00 5.83
N PHE A 29 -10.36 -17.27 5.50
CA PHE A 29 -10.20 -17.77 4.13
C PHE A 29 -11.13 -17.03 3.16
N TRP A 30 -12.42 -16.92 3.48
CA TRP A 30 -13.38 -16.23 2.61
C TRP A 30 -13.13 -14.74 2.52
N ALA A 31 -12.77 -14.08 3.61
CA ALA A 31 -12.36 -12.67 3.60
C ALA A 31 -11.14 -12.45 2.68
N LEU A 32 -10.13 -13.32 2.76
CA LEU A 32 -8.96 -13.26 1.88
C LEU A 32 -9.33 -13.49 0.40
N VAL A 33 -10.19 -14.48 0.12
CA VAL A 33 -10.70 -14.72 -1.24
C VAL A 33 -11.41 -13.49 -1.78
N GLN A 34 -12.23 -12.81 -0.96
CA GLN A 34 -12.89 -11.58 -1.36
C GLN A 34 -11.89 -10.45 -1.64
N LEU A 35 -10.93 -10.18 -0.75
CA LEU A 35 -9.89 -9.17 -0.97
C LEU A 35 -9.08 -9.42 -2.27
N MET A 36 -8.86 -10.68 -2.61
CA MET A 36 -8.15 -11.08 -3.82
C MET A 36 -9.00 -10.98 -5.08
N GLY A 37 -10.26 -11.40 -5.03
CA GLY A 37 -11.15 -11.47 -6.20
C GLY A 37 -11.94 -10.20 -6.50
N ASP A 38 -12.12 -9.34 -5.51
CA ASP A 38 -12.90 -8.11 -5.63
C ASP A 38 -12.13 -7.01 -6.40
N SER A 39 -12.84 -6.28 -7.25
CA SER A 39 -12.26 -5.19 -8.06
C SER A 39 -11.94 -3.93 -7.25
N GLN A 40 -12.59 -3.71 -6.09
CA GLN A 40 -12.35 -2.53 -5.25
C GLN A 40 -10.97 -2.61 -4.57
N HIS A 41 -10.61 -3.80 -4.08
CA HIS A 41 -9.33 -4.08 -3.43
C HIS A 41 -8.27 -4.54 -4.45
N ALA A 42 -8.70 -5.38 -5.40
CA ALA A 42 -7.93 -5.97 -6.49
C ALA A 42 -6.53 -6.38 -6.03
N MET A 43 -6.46 -7.06 -4.88
CA MET A 43 -5.22 -7.43 -4.22
C MET A 43 -4.43 -8.42 -5.07
N HIS A 44 -5.13 -9.30 -5.81
CA HIS A 44 -4.53 -10.32 -6.68
C HIS A 44 -3.45 -9.79 -7.62
N ASP A 45 -3.68 -8.65 -8.27
CA ASP A 45 -2.77 -8.10 -9.28
C ASP A 45 -1.44 -7.57 -8.71
N PHE A 46 -1.34 -7.42 -7.38
CA PHE A 46 -0.06 -7.15 -6.70
C PHE A 46 0.80 -8.40 -6.52
N TYR A 47 0.22 -9.59 -6.73
CA TYR A 47 0.85 -10.89 -6.46
C TYR A 47 1.00 -11.77 -7.69
N THR A 48 0.53 -11.32 -8.85
CA THR A 48 0.76 -12.03 -10.12
C THR A 48 2.24 -12.01 -10.50
N PRO A 49 2.71 -12.99 -11.30
CA PRO A 49 4.02 -12.92 -11.94
C PRO A 49 4.23 -11.54 -12.58
N ASP A 50 5.45 -11.02 -12.45
CA ASP A 50 5.88 -9.69 -12.89
C ASP A 50 5.21 -8.49 -12.19
N SER A 51 4.22 -8.71 -11.31
CA SER A 51 3.59 -7.69 -10.44
C SER A 51 3.29 -6.34 -11.14
N PRO A 52 2.62 -6.34 -12.32
CA PRO A 52 2.44 -5.13 -13.13
C PRO A 52 1.66 -4.03 -12.39
N LYS A 53 0.76 -4.40 -11.46
CA LYS A 53 0.06 -3.40 -10.64
C LYS A 53 1.00 -2.73 -9.63
N LEU A 54 1.93 -3.47 -9.05
CA LEU A 54 2.92 -2.91 -8.14
C LEU A 54 3.78 -1.87 -8.85
N GLU A 55 4.29 -2.21 -10.04
CA GLU A 55 5.09 -1.29 -10.86
C GLU A 55 4.31 -0.02 -11.21
N ARG A 56 3.02 -0.16 -11.57
CA ARG A 56 2.14 1.00 -11.83
C ARG A 56 1.99 1.90 -10.60
N PHE A 57 1.81 1.32 -9.41
CA PHE A 57 1.72 2.10 -8.17
C PHE A 57 3.06 2.76 -7.79
N GLN A 58 4.18 2.09 -8.03
CA GLN A 58 5.52 2.66 -7.84
C GLN A 58 5.79 3.82 -8.81
N HIS A 59 5.55 3.65 -10.11
CA HIS A 59 5.70 4.73 -11.07
C HIS A 59 4.77 5.93 -10.77
N HIS A 60 3.55 5.62 -10.33
CA HIS A 60 2.60 6.65 -9.89
C HIS A 60 3.07 7.39 -8.63
N LEU A 61 3.76 6.72 -7.72
CA LEU A 61 4.40 7.36 -6.57
C LEU A 61 5.40 8.43 -7.00
N GLY A 62 6.31 8.12 -7.93
CA GLY A 62 7.25 9.11 -8.47
C GLY A 62 6.54 10.29 -9.15
N ALA A 63 5.43 10.06 -9.85
CA ALA A 63 4.61 11.14 -10.41
C ALA A 63 3.95 12.02 -9.33
N ILE A 64 3.41 11.41 -8.27
CA ILE A 64 2.87 12.12 -7.10
C ILE A 64 3.97 12.93 -6.44
N MET A 65 5.13 12.34 -6.17
CA MET A 65 6.25 13.02 -5.51
C MET A 65 6.67 14.28 -6.25
N ARG A 66 6.86 14.20 -7.58
CA ARG A 66 7.14 15.36 -8.43
C ARG A 66 6.06 16.44 -8.37
N ARG A 67 4.79 16.04 -8.23
CA ARG A 67 3.64 16.97 -8.24
C ARG A 67 3.35 17.62 -6.90
N VAL A 68 3.37 16.85 -5.80
CA VAL A 68 2.89 17.32 -4.47
C VAL A 68 3.99 17.43 -3.42
N LEU A 69 5.16 16.82 -3.63
CA LEU A 69 6.32 16.92 -2.75
C LEU A 69 7.62 17.24 -3.51
N PRO A 70 7.63 18.24 -4.42
CA PRO A 70 8.75 18.46 -5.35
C PRO A 70 10.08 18.75 -4.65
N SER A 71 10.06 19.34 -3.45
CA SER A 71 11.29 19.58 -2.69
C SER A 71 11.90 18.29 -2.15
N LEU A 72 11.05 17.33 -1.75
CA LEU A 72 11.50 16.05 -1.23
C LEU A 72 12.00 15.18 -2.37
N GLU A 73 11.28 15.17 -3.49
CA GLU A 73 11.72 14.47 -4.69
C GLU A 73 13.12 14.91 -5.13
N LYS A 74 13.35 16.22 -5.28
CA LYS A 74 14.68 16.75 -5.63
C LYS A 74 15.77 16.37 -4.64
N HIS A 75 15.43 16.27 -3.34
CA HIS A 75 16.37 15.82 -2.32
C HIS A 75 16.70 14.34 -2.48
N LEU A 76 15.68 13.49 -2.70
CA LEU A 76 15.87 12.06 -2.97
C LEU A 76 16.71 11.83 -4.23
N GLU A 77 16.42 12.55 -5.32
CA GLU A 77 17.20 12.51 -6.56
C GLU A 77 18.67 12.93 -6.33
N LYS A 78 18.90 14.02 -5.59
CA LYS A 78 20.25 14.49 -5.25
C LYS A 78 21.03 13.45 -4.43
N GLU A 79 20.35 12.80 -3.49
CA GLU A 79 20.92 11.70 -2.72
C GLU A 79 20.95 10.38 -3.52
N GLY A 80 20.43 10.35 -4.75
CA GLY A 80 20.30 9.16 -5.60
C GLY A 80 19.55 8.01 -4.93
N VAL A 81 18.44 8.33 -4.27
CA VAL A 81 17.50 7.39 -3.67
C VAL A 81 16.25 7.35 -4.55
N CYS A 82 15.97 6.18 -5.13
CA CYS A 82 14.71 5.89 -5.82
C CYS A 82 13.72 5.37 -4.78
N LEU A 83 12.61 6.06 -4.54
CA LEU A 83 11.69 5.72 -3.44
C LEU A 83 10.92 4.43 -3.73
N GLU A 84 10.67 4.18 -5.00
CA GLU A 84 10.04 3.00 -5.57
C GLU A 84 10.71 1.72 -5.05
N ASP A 85 12.05 1.70 -4.99
CA ASP A 85 12.86 0.56 -4.52
C ASP A 85 12.57 0.17 -3.06
N TYR A 86 12.09 1.12 -2.25
CA TYR A 86 11.87 0.92 -0.82
C TYR A 86 10.40 0.73 -0.46
N THR A 87 9.47 0.98 -1.39
CA THR A 87 8.02 1.03 -1.08
C THR A 87 7.24 -0.19 -1.56
N ALA A 88 7.89 -1.12 -2.27
CA ALA A 88 7.26 -2.34 -2.78
C ALA A 88 6.49 -3.11 -1.68
N HIS A 89 7.16 -3.37 -0.55
CA HIS A 89 6.58 -4.09 0.58
C HIS A 89 5.38 -3.38 1.22
N TRP A 90 5.32 -2.03 1.17
CA TRP A 90 4.19 -1.27 1.70
C TRP A 90 2.90 -1.54 0.92
N TYR A 91 2.99 -1.66 -0.40
CA TYR A 91 1.82 -1.97 -1.24
C TYR A 91 1.40 -3.42 -1.09
N ILE A 92 2.36 -4.35 -1.21
CA ILE A 92 2.09 -5.79 -1.11
C ILE A 92 1.42 -6.11 0.22
N GLN A 93 1.99 -5.65 1.33
CA GLN A 93 1.50 -5.96 2.67
C GLN A 93 0.44 -4.97 3.18
N CYS A 94 -0.09 -4.06 2.34
CA CYS A 94 -1.06 -3.05 2.75
C CYS A 94 -0.64 -2.28 4.02
N PHE A 95 0.64 -1.90 4.11
CA PHE A 95 1.27 -1.23 5.26
C PHE A 95 1.30 -1.98 6.59
N LEU A 96 0.93 -3.27 6.62
CA LEU A 96 0.92 -4.06 7.86
C LEU A 96 2.29 -4.14 8.54
N ASP A 97 3.35 -4.02 7.75
CA ASP A 97 4.72 -3.98 8.25
C ASP A 97 5.42 -2.64 7.99
N GLY A 98 4.69 -1.56 7.67
CA GLY A 98 5.27 -0.24 7.39
C GLY A 98 5.21 0.76 8.54
N VAL A 99 4.35 0.50 9.52
CA VAL A 99 3.99 1.43 10.62
C VAL A 99 3.79 0.65 11.93
N PRO A 100 3.71 1.31 13.11
CA PRO A 100 3.31 0.64 14.35
C PRO A 100 2.03 -0.17 14.18
N PHE A 101 1.99 -1.37 14.75
CA PHE A 101 0.86 -2.30 14.58
C PHE A 101 -0.52 -1.68 14.88
N PRO A 102 -0.74 -0.89 15.95
CA PRO A 102 -2.02 -0.23 16.17
C PRO A 102 -2.43 0.71 15.04
N LEU A 103 -1.48 1.44 14.44
CA LEU A 103 -1.75 2.29 13.28
C LEU A 103 -2.00 1.45 12.02
N ALA A 104 -1.27 0.35 11.85
CA ALA A 104 -1.45 -0.56 10.73
C ALA A 104 -2.88 -1.12 10.69
N LEU A 105 -3.44 -1.53 11.84
CA LEU A 105 -4.84 -1.96 11.95
C LEU A 105 -5.81 -0.89 11.46
N ARG A 106 -5.65 0.35 11.92
CA ARG A 106 -6.52 1.48 11.55
C ARG A 106 -6.44 1.82 10.07
N MET A 107 -5.25 1.72 9.49
CA MET A 107 -5.05 1.89 8.05
C MET A 107 -5.70 0.73 7.27
N PHE A 108 -5.54 -0.50 7.75
CA PHE A 108 -6.13 -1.69 7.13
C PHE A 108 -7.66 -1.66 7.17
N ASP A 109 -8.28 -1.21 8.26
CA ASP A 109 -9.74 -1.00 8.34
C ASP A 109 -10.24 -0.05 7.24
N ILE A 110 -9.51 1.06 7.01
CA ILE A 110 -9.85 2.03 5.97
C ILE A 110 -9.64 1.42 4.58
N TYR A 111 -8.60 0.62 4.41
CA TYR A 111 -8.38 -0.12 3.17
C TYR A 111 -9.51 -1.11 2.88
N ILE A 112 -9.98 -1.88 3.86
CA ILE A 112 -11.14 -2.77 3.69
C ILE A 112 -12.40 -1.98 3.29
N LEU A 113 -12.60 -0.79 3.86
CA LEU A 113 -13.79 0.01 3.61
C LEU A 113 -13.76 0.70 2.23
N GLU A 114 -12.63 1.32 1.90
CA GLU A 114 -12.53 2.21 0.75
C GLU A 114 -11.87 1.52 -0.46
N GLY A 115 -10.93 0.61 -0.24
CA GLY A 115 -10.25 -0.16 -1.29
C GLY A 115 -8.87 0.36 -1.68
N VAL A 116 -8.42 -0.01 -2.88
CA VAL A 116 -7.01 0.08 -3.29
C VAL A 116 -6.45 1.50 -3.40
N HIS A 117 -7.31 2.49 -3.66
CA HIS A 117 -6.87 3.89 -3.79
C HIS A 117 -6.34 4.47 -2.47
N VAL A 118 -6.70 3.87 -1.33
CA VAL A 118 -6.18 4.27 -0.01
C VAL A 118 -4.68 4.06 0.09
N LEU A 119 -4.13 3.02 -0.58
CA LEU A 119 -2.69 2.71 -0.52
C LEU A 119 -1.84 3.90 -0.96
N THR A 120 -2.24 4.58 -2.02
CA THR A 120 -1.57 5.81 -2.49
C THR A 120 -1.64 6.93 -1.45
N GLY A 121 -2.79 7.09 -0.79
CA GLY A 121 -2.95 8.02 0.32
C GLY A 121 -2.08 7.69 1.53
N MET A 122 -1.92 6.41 1.86
CA MET A 122 -1.07 5.95 2.97
C MET A 122 0.40 6.31 2.70
N VAL A 123 0.94 5.93 1.54
CA VAL A 123 2.33 6.26 1.16
C VAL A 123 2.57 7.76 1.22
N TYR A 124 1.68 8.53 0.58
CA TYR A 124 1.79 9.99 0.58
C TYR A 124 1.75 10.58 1.99
N THR A 125 0.90 10.05 2.87
CA THR A 125 0.79 10.50 4.27
C THR A 125 2.06 10.22 5.06
N VAL A 126 2.63 9.01 4.94
CA VAL A 126 3.90 8.63 5.59
C VAL A 126 5.01 9.62 5.18
N LEU A 127 5.16 9.86 3.87
CA LEU A 127 6.18 10.77 3.35
C LEU A 127 5.95 12.21 3.81
N LYS A 128 4.69 12.66 3.86
CA LYS A 128 4.32 14.00 4.30
C LYS A 128 4.60 14.22 5.79
N VAL A 129 4.26 13.24 6.64
CA VAL A 129 4.54 13.26 8.10
C VAL A 129 6.05 13.34 8.33
N HIS A 130 6.84 12.54 7.62
CA HIS A 130 8.28 12.44 7.83
C HIS A 130 9.13 13.36 6.95
N ARG A 131 8.49 14.18 6.10
CA ARG A 131 9.17 15.08 5.14
C ARG A 131 10.31 15.89 5.77
N LYS A 132 10.05 16.53 6.91
CA LYS A 132 11.06 17.37 7.59
C LYS A 132 12.30 16.58 8.04
N ARG A 133 12.13 15.30 8.40
CA ARG A 133 13.21 14.41 8.82
C ARG A 133 13.97 13.91 7.60
N LEU A 134 13.26 13.44 6.57
CA LEU A 134 13.83 12.98 5.31
C LEU A 134 14.70 14.05 4.62
N MET A 135 14.26 15.30 4.60
CA MET A 135 14.99 16.43 4.00
C MET A 135 16.35 16.73 4.67
N LYS A 136 16.64 16.14 5.83
CA LYS A 136 17.90 16.35 6.58
C LYS A 136 18.83 15.14 6.53
N MET A 137 18.41 14.04 5.89
CA MET A 137 19.12 12.78 5.87
C MET A 137 19.93 12.65 4.57
N SER A 138 21.09 12.01 4.64
CA SER A 138 21.84 11.55 3.48
C SER A 138 21.29 10.21 2.96
N ARG A 139 21.73 9.77 1.76
CA ARG A 139 21.36 8.47 1.16
C ARG A 139 21.25 7.32 2.17
N ASP A 140 22.32 7.05 2.92
CA ASP A 140 22.38 5.88 3.82
C ASP A 140 21.37 5.99 4.96
N HIS A 141 21.23 7.20 5.53
CA HIS A 141 20.24 7.46 6.57
C HIS A 141 18.80 7.40 6.05
N ILE A 142 18.54 7.79 4.79
CA ILE A 142 17.22 7.67 4.18
C ILE A 142 16.87 6.19 3.99
N ARG A 143 17.81 5.39 3.47
CA ARG A 143 17.64 3.95 3.31
C ARG A 143 17.33 3.28 4.65
N GLU A 144 18.19 3.51 5.65
CA GLU A 144 17.99 2.97 7.00
C GLU A 144 16.66 3.44 7.60
N PHE A 145 16.30 4.71 7.38
CA PHE A 145 15.04 5.25 7.85
C PHE A 145 13.84 4.50 7.25
N LEU A 146 13.77 4.41 5.93
CA LEU A 146 12.63 3.81 5.23
C LEU A 146 12.50 2.30 5.50
N GLN A 147 13.62 1.59 5.66
CA GLN A 147 13.62 0.13 5.80
C GLN A 147 13.57 -0.37 7.25
N VAL A 148 14.15 0.40 8.20
CA VAL A 148 14.39 -0.09 9.56
C VAL A 148 13.67 0.75 10.60
N THR A 149 13.94 2.06 10.62
CA THR A 149 13.54 2.90 11.76
C THR A 149 12.20 3.62 11.59
N LEU A 150 11.56 3.52 10.42
CA LEU A 150 10.29 4.17 10.13
C LEU A 150 9.20 3.77 11.13
N LYS A 151 9.11 2.49 11.49
CA LYS A 151 8.08 1.99 12.41
C LYS A 151 8.18 2.63 13.79
N GLN A 152 9.38 3.01 14.25
CA GLN A 152 9.59 3.63 15.56
C GLN A 152 9.58 5.17 15.50
N ALA A 153 9.49 5.75 14.30
CA ALA A 153 9.65 7.18 14.08
C ALA A 153 8.39 8.02 14.29
N TRP A 154 7.26 7.39 14.66
CA TRP A 154 5.96 8.03 14.76
C TRP A 154 5.80 8.75 16.10
N SER A 155 5.76 10.08 16.05
CA SER A 155 5.50 10.92 17.23
C SER A 155 4.04 11.37 17.35
N LEU A 156 3.24 11.13 16.31
CA LEU A 156 1.82 11.47 16.27
C LEU A 156 1.00 10.30 16.80
N SER A 157 -0.11 10.59 17.49
CA SER A 157 -1.09 9.57 17.83
C SER A 157 -1.75 8.99 16.58
N GLU A 158 -2.27 7.77 16.67
CA GLU A 158 -2.94 7.09 15.56
C GLU A 158 -4.05 7.97 14.98
N ASP A 159 -4.88 8.57 15.82
CA ASP A 159 -5.96 9.48 15.40
C ASP A 159 -5.44 10.70 14.63
N ALA A 160 -4.30 11.26 15.03
CA ALA A 160 -3.70 12.37 14.30
C ALA A 160 -3.22 11.93 12.92
N VAL A 161 -2.62 10.73 12.82
CA VAL A 161 -2.21 10.16 11.54
C VAL A 161 -3.41 9.85 10.65
N ILE A 162 -4.49 9.28 11.18
CA ILE A 162 -5.72 9.00 10.42
C ILE A 162 -6.38 10.31 9.93
N ARG A 163 -6.37 11.38 10.73
CA ARG A 163 -6.81 12.71 10.27
C ARG A 163 -5.95 13.23 9.12
N GLN A 164 -4.62 13.02 9.18
CA GLN A 164 -3.73 13.38 8.09
C GLN A 164 -3.97 12.53 6.85
N LEU A 165 -4.18 11.22 6.99
CA LEU A 165 -4.55 10.33 5.89
C LEU A 165 -5.81 10.81 5.18
N ARG A 166 -6.87 11.14 5.91
CA ARG A 166 -8.09 11.71 5.33
C ARG A 166 -7.83 13.03 4.60
N ALA A 167 -6.95 13.89 5.13
CA ALA A 167 -6.59 15.14 4.47
C ALA A 167 -5.78 14.90 3.18
N SER A 168 -4.81 13.99 3.23
CA SER A 168 -4.02 13.53 2.10
C SER A 168 -4.91 12.95 1.00
N MET A 169 -5.87 12.10 1.36
CA MET A 169 -6.82 11.50 0.42
C MET A 169 -7.67 12.56 -0.28
N ARG A 170 -8.16 13.58 0.45
CA ARG A 170 -8.90 14.70 -0.15
C ARG A 170 -8.02 15.54 -1.08
N GLU A 171 -6.76 15.77 -0.72
CA GLU A 171 -5.82 16.51 -1.56
C GLU A 171 -5.52 15.77 -2.86
N LEU A 172 -5.17 14.48 -2.77
CA LEU A 172 -4.94 13.64 -3.95
C LEU A 172 -6.22 13.46 -4.78
N GLY A 173 -7.39 13.39 -4.14
CA GLY A 173 -8.68 13.31 -4.83
C GLY A 173 -8.96 14.55 -5.69
N LYS A 174 -8.70 15.75 -5.17
CA LYS A 174 -8.81 17.02 -5.94
C LYS A 174 -7.86 17.06 -7.13
N LEU A 175 -6.71 16.39 -7.01
CA LEU A 175 -5.70 16.30 -8.05
C LEU A 175 -5.91 15.11 -9.01
N GLN A 176 -6.94 14.29 -8.76
CA GLN A 176 -7.25 13.05 -9.49
C GLN A 176 -6.07 12.08 -9.56
N CYS A 177 -5.32 11.94 -8.45
CA CYS A 177 -4.14 11.07 -8.38
C CYS A 177 -4.23 10.01 -7.27
N LEU A 178 -5.43 9.63 -6.84
CA LEU A 178 -5.64 8.54 -5.88
C LEU A 178 -5.38 7.15 -6.48
N LEU A 179 -5.43 7.02 -7.79
CA LEU A 179 -5.12 5.79 -8.52
C LEU A 179 -4.12 6.08 -9.63
N PRO A 180 -3.25 5.10 -9.98
CA PRO A 180 -2.46 5.19 -11.20
C PRO A 180 -3.41 5.26 -12.42
N PRO A 181 -3.00 5.91 -13.53
CA PRO A 181 -3.71 5.84 -14.80
C PRO A 181 -3.98 4.38 -15.18
N GLU A 182 -5.12 4.10 -15.81
CA GLU A 182 -5.45 2.76 -16.31
C GLU A 182 -4.31 2.24 -17.20
N GLY A 183 -3.84 1.03 -16.92
CA GLY A 183 -2.89 0.34 -17.80
C GLY A 183 -3.63 -0.23 -19.00
N GLU A 184 -2.91 -0.54 -20.08
CA GLU A 184 -3.49 -1.32 -21.18
C GLU A 184 -4.15 -2.58 -20.60
N SER A 185 -5.45 -2.71 -20.87
CA SER A 185 -6.29 -3.72 -20.23
C SER A 185 -5.79 -5.13 -20.55
N SER A 186 -5.14 -5.77 -19.59
CA SER A 186 -5.10 -7.22 -19.53
C SER A 186 -6.54 -7.67 -19.23
N THR A 187 -7.31 -7.95 -20.27
CA THR A 187 -8.60 -8.64 -20.21
C THR A 187 -8.41 -10.04 -19.63
N ARG A 188 -8.24 -10.13 -18.30
CA ARG A 188 -8.31 -11.42 -17.60
C ARG A 188 -9.75 -11.61 -17.15
N PRO A 189 -10.37 -12.77 -17.43
CA PRO A 189 -11.68 -13.08 -16.90
C PRO A 189 -11.60 -13.07 -15.38
N ARG A 190 -12.64 -12.52 -14.73
CA ARG A 190 -12.79 -12.60 -13.28
C ARG A 190 -12.62 -14.06 -12.85
N PRO A 191 -11.87 -14.37 -11.76
CA PRO A 191 -11.89 -15.71 -11.23
C PRO A 191 -13.34 -16.07 -10.95
N MET A 192 -13.85 -17.08 -11.65
CA MET A 192 -15.18 -17.60 -11.40
C MET A 192 -15.18 -18.14 -9.98
N LEU A 193 -15.91 -17.46 -9.08
CA LEU A 193 -16.36 -18.07 -7.84
C LEU A 193 -16.98 -19.42 -8.22
N PRO A 194 -16.60 -20.55 -7.57
CA PRO A 194 -17.23 -21.82 -7.83
C PRO A 194 -18.72 -21.68 -7.44
N TRP A 195 -19.54 -21.57 -8.47
CA TRP A 195 -20.99 -21.55 -8.57
C TRP A 195 -21.81 -21.84 -7.31
N GLY A 196 -22.86 -21.01 -7.12
CA GLY A 196 -24.22 -21.52 -6.89
C GLY A 196 -24.77 -21.35 -5.48
N SER A 197 -25.40 -20.20 -5.23
CA SER A 197 -26.58 -20.16 -4.38
C SER A 197 -27.68 -20.98 -5.07
N GLN A 198 -28.02 -22.13 -4.50
CA GLN A 198 -29.39 -22.66 -4.53
C GLN A 198 -29.93 -22.63 -3.10
#